data_AF-A0AAD4BHW6-F1
#
_entry.id   AF-A0AAD4BHW6-F1
#
_cell.length_a   1.000
_cell.length_b   1.000
_cell.length_c   1.000
_cell.angle_alpha   90.00
_cell.angle_beta   90.00
_cell.angle_gamma   90.00
#
_symmetry.space_group_name_H-M   'P 1'
#
loop_
_entity.id
_entity.type
_entity.pdbx_description
1 polymer ?
#
loop_
_entity_poly.entity_id
_entity_poly.type
_entity_poly.pdbx_seq_one_letter_code
_entity_poly.pdbx_strand_id
1 'polypeptide(L)'
;MNDSNFMKMIQMSQSLARKLRKANRSAATAVTAFTDLDSTVSPEQRKMWESEECVAQETRITDPSAMDIFDVRLEKVELELLQSMPACDRTQGRTATWLARGLKIQEAQIGLGQEMRKIGWRPTDIQRLAL
;
A
#
# COMPACT_ATOMS: atom_id res chain seq x y z
N MET A 1 0.94 -42.99 5.89
CA MET A 1 2.06 -42.03 5.91
C MET A 1 1.71 -40.93 4.91
N ASN A 2 1.25 -39.78 5.40
CA ASN A 2 0.75 -38.67 4.60
C ASN A 2 1.94 -37.75 4.32
N ASP A 3 2.62 -37.94 3.19
CA ASP A 3 3.79 -37.13 2.87
C ASP A 3 3.34 -35.70 2.48
N SER A 4 3.45 -34.80 3.45
CA SER A 4 3.13 -33.38 3.28
C SER A 4 3.94 -32.73 2.15
N ASN A 5 5.14 -33.24 1.83
CA ASN A 5 5.96 -32.69 0.75
C ASN A 5 5.43 -33.13 -0.62
N PHE A 6 5.00 -34.39 -0.75
CA PHE A 6 4.32 -34.88 -1.95
C PHE A 6 3.06 -34.07 -2.27
N MET A 7 2.21 -33.82 -1.28
CA MET A 7 0.99 -33.01 -1.48
C MET A 7 1.29 -31.57 -1.88
N LYS A 8 2.34 -30.95 -1.30
CA LYS A 8 2.80 -29.61 -1.71
C LYS A 8 3.24 -29.58 -3.17
N MET A 9 4.03 -30.56 -3.62
CA MET A 9 4.48 -30.63 -5.03
C MET A 9 3.30 -30.75 -5.99
N ILE A 10 2.32 -31.61 -5.69
CA ILE A 10 1.11 -31.75 -6.52
C ILE A 10 0.34 -30.42 -6.58
N GLN A 11 0.15 -29.75 -5.44
CA GLN A 11 -0.54 -28.46 -5.39
C GLN A 11 0.24 -27.32 -6.06
N MET A 12 1.57 -27.36 -6.07
CA MET A 12 2.41 -26.37 -6.73
C MET A 12 2.14 -26.30 -8.23
N SER A 13 1.99 -27.43 -8.91
CA SER A 13 1.67 -27.47 -10.35
C SER A 13 0.37 -26.72 -10.67
N GLN A 14 -0.69 -26.95 -9.88
CA GLN A 14 -1.97 -26.27 -10.04
C GLN A 14 -1.90 -24.79 -9.69
N SER A 15 -1.10 -24.43 -8.67
CA SER A 15 -0.82 -23.05 -8.31
C SER A 15 -0.12 -22.30 -9.44
N LEU A 16 0.93 -22.90 -10.02
CA LEU A 16 1.66 -22.36 -11.17
C LEU A 16 0.75 -22.19 -12.38
N ALA A 17 -0.07 -23.19 -12.72
CA ALA A 17 -1.02 -23.09 -13.82
C ALA A 17 -2.04 -21.95 -13.63
N ARG A 18 -2.52 -21.75 -12.39
CA ARG A 18 -3.41 -20.62 -12.07
C ARG A 18 -2.69 -19.28 -12.16
N LYS A 19 -1.47 -19.17 -11.63
CA LYS A 19 -0.64 -17.96 -11.69
C LYS A 19 -0.31 -17.59 -13.13
N LEU A 20 0.05 -18.56 -13.97
CA LEU A 20 0.35 -18.34 -15.39
C LEU A 20 -0.89 -17.82 -16.14
N ARG A 21 -2.06 -18.45 -15.95
CA ARG A 21 -3.30 -17.96 -16.55
C ARG A 21 -3.64 -16.54 -16.11
N LYS A 22 -3.44 -16.23 -14.82
CA LYS A 22 -3.66 -14.89 -14.28
C LYS A 22 -2.70 -13.88 -14.92
N ALA A 23 -1.41 -14.20 -14.97
CA ALA A 23 -0.37 -13.36 -15.57
C ALA A 23 -0.66 -13.08 -17.05
N ASN A 24 -1.03 -14.12 -17.82
CA ASN A 24 -1.38 -13.97 -19.23
C ASN A 24 -2.60 -13.06 -19.45
N ARG A 25 -3.62 -13.17 -18.59
CA ARG A 25 -4.79 -12.27 -18.67
C ARG A 25 -4.43 -10.82 -18.37
N SER A 26 -3.49 -10.57 -17.46
CA SER A 26 -3.06 -9.21 -17.11
C SER A 26 -1.93 -8.69 -17.99
N ALA A 27 -1.30 -9.52 -18.83
CA ALA A 27 -0.12 -9.13 -19.61
C ALA A 27 -0.40 -7.95 -20.54
N ALA A 28 -1.51 -7.99 -21.28
CA ALA A 28 -1.89 -6.90 -22.17
C ALA A 28 -2.08 -5.58 -21.39
N THR A 29 -2.79 -5.61 -20.26
CA THR A 29 -3.01 -4.43 -19.41
C THR A 29 -1.72 -3.90 -18.79
N ALA A 30 -0.81 -4.80 -18.40
CA ALA A 30 0.49 -4.41 -17.87
C ALA A 30 1.35 -3.73 -18.94
N VAL A 31 1.35 -4.26 -20.18
CA VAL A 31 2.05 -3.63 -21.31
C VAL A 31 1.47 -2.25 -21.60
N THR A 32 0.14 -2.11 -21.68
CA THR A 32 -0.47 -0.80 -21.94
C THR A 32 -0.16 0.20 -20.82
N ALA A 33 -0.26 -0.22 -19.56
CA ALA A 33 0.06 0.66 -18.44
C ALA A 33 1.54 1.08 -18.44
N PHE A 34 2.44 0.16 -18.81
CA PHE A 34 3.86 0.47 -18.95
C PHE A 34 4.11 1.45 -20.09
N THR A 35 3.53 1.22 -21.29
CA THR A 35 3.71 2.13 -22.42
C THR A 35 3.16 3.52 -22.13
N ASP A 36 2.04 3.61 -21.42
CA ASP A 36 1.45 4.88 -21.01
C ASP A 36 2.40 5.63 -20.07
N LEU A 37 2.97 4.95 -19.06
CA LEU A 37 3.96 5.54 -18.16
C LEU A 37 5.23 5.95 -18.91
N ASP A 38 5.78 5.06 -19.73
CA ASP A 38 7.03 5.28 -20.46
C ASP A 38 6.91 6.45 -21.47
N SER A 39 5.71 6.69 -22.01
CA SER A 39 5.45 7.83 -22.91
C SER A 39 5.60 9.20 -22.22
N THR A 40 5.50 9.24 -20.89
CA THR A 40 5.64 10.49 -20.11
C THR A 40 7.08 10.82 -19.74
N VAL A 41 8.01 9.88 -19.94
CA VAL A 41 9.41 9.99 -19.52
C VAL A 41 10.26 10.52 -20.68
N SER A 42 11.21 11.42 -20.37
CA SER A 42 12.11 11.93 -21.40
C SER A 42 13.12 10.86 -21.86
N PRO A 43 13.61 10.90 -23.12
CA PRO A 43 14.56 9.91 -23.61
C PRO A 43 15.90 9.92 -22.87
N GLU A 44 16.28 11.07 -22.29
CA GLU A 44 17.49 11.20 -21.47
C GLU A 44 17.32 10.51 -20.11
N GLN A 45 16.16 10.71 -19.47
CA GLN A 45 15.83 10.05 -18.21
C GLN A 45 15.76 8.53 -18.37
N ARG A 46 15.16 8.05 -19.47
CA ARG A 46 15.10 6.61 -19.75
C ARG A 46 16.49 5.99 -19.84
N LYS A 47 17.41 6.61 -20.61
CA LYS A 47 18.79 6.13 -20.74
C LYS A 47 19.54 6.14 -19.41
N MET A 48 19.31 7.17 -18.60
CA MET A 48 19.89 7.26 -17.26
C MET A 48 19.43 6.10 -16.38
N TRP A 49 18.12 5.86 -16.30
CA TRP A 49 17.57 4.75 -15.51
C TRP A 49 18.02 3.38 -16.00
N GLU A 50 18.09 3.16 -17.33
CA GLU A 50 18.64 1.93 -17.89
C GLU A 50 20.10 1.70 -17.47
N SER A 51 20.90 2.76 -17.42
CA SER A 51 22.29 2.67 -16.97
C SER A 51 22.41 2.39 -15.47
N GLU A 52 21.56 3.03 -14.64
CA GLU A 52 21.51 2.80 -13.20
C GLU A 52 21.06 1.37 -12.87
N GLU A 53 20.04 0.87 -13.57
CA GLU A 53 19.56 -0.51 -13.43
C GLU A 53 20.66 -1.52 -13.79
N CYS A 54 21.36 -1.30 -14.90
CA CYS A 54 22.45 -2.18 -15.34
C CYS A 54 23.54 -2.28 -14.26
N VAL A 55 24.01 -1.14 -13.76
CA VAL A 55 25.03 -1.08 -12.70
C VAL A 55 24.53 -1.78 -11.43
N ALA A 56 23.30 -1.48 -10.99
CA ALA A 56 22.74 -2.09 -9.79
C ALA A 56 22.65 -3.63 -9.89
N GLN A 57 22.23 -4.16 -11.04
CA GLN A 57 22.14 -5.60 -11.24
C GLN A 57 23.51 -6.28 -11.25
N GLU A 58 24.53 -5.62 -11.82
CA GLU A 58 25.91 -6.14 -11.85
C GLU A 58 26.52 -6.15 -10.43
N THR A 59 26.33 -5.09 -9.66
CA THR A 59 26.96 -4.94 -8.34
C THR A 59 26.14 -5.53 -7.19
N ARG A 60 24.92 -6.01 -7.42
CA ARG A 60 23.99 -6.47 -6.36
C ARG A 60 24.58 -7.49 -5.36
N ILE A 61 25.55 -8.30 -5.79
CA ILE A 61 26.19 -9.32 -4.94
C ILE A 61 27.28 -8.71 -4.07
N THR A 62 28.06 -7.77 -4.63
CA THR A 62 29.20 -7.15 -3.94
C THR A 62 28.77 -5.95 -3.07
N ASP A 63 27.78 -5.19 -3.53
CA ASP A 63 27.17 -4.09 -2.79
C ASP A 63 25.63 -4.22 -2.85
N PRO A 64 25.00 -4.79 -1.81
CA PRO A 64 23.55 -4.88 -1.73
C PRO A 64 22.85 -3.52 -1.78
N SER A 65 23.51 -2.44 -1.34
CA SER A 65 22.96 -1.08 -1.32
C SER A 65 22.77 -0.50 -2.72
N ALA A 66 23.42 -1.08 -3.74
CA ALA A 66 23.20 -0.70 -5.13
C ALA A 66 21.75 -0.94 -5.60
N MET A 67 21.01 -1.84 -4.93
CA MET A 67 19.59 -2.09 -5.21
C MET A 67 18.65 -1.02 -4.66
N ASP A 68 19.13 -0.08 -3.83
CA ASP A 68 18.33 1.00 -3.24
C ASP A 68 17.79 2.00 -4.30
N ILE A 69 18.23 1.87 -5.57
CA ILE A 69 17.65 2.62 -6.69
C ILE A 69 16.17 2.29 -6.93
N PHE A 70 15.72 1.10 -6.51
CA PHE A 70 14.32 0.68 -6.64
C PHE A 70 13.44 1.15 -5.49
N ASP A 71 14.04 1.73 -4.44
CA ASP A 71 13.29 2.30 -3.34
C ASP A 71 12.67 3.64 -3.71
N VAL A 72 11.43 3.82 -3.27
CA VAL A 72 10.71 5.06 -3.51
C VAL A 72 11.30 6.14 -2.61
N ARG A 73 12.12 7.02 -3.20
CA ARG A 73 12.61 8.23 -2.55
C ARG A 73 11.50 9.27 -2.50
N LEU A 74 10.55 9.08 -1.58
CA LEU A 74 9.66 10.16 -1.18
C LEU A 74 10.50 11.14 -0.37
N GLU A 75 11.02 12.18 -1.03
CA GLU A 75 11.20 13.44 -0.31
C GLU A 75 9.87 13.80 0.35
N LYS A 76 9.88 14.53 1.45
CA LYS A 76 8.73 14.83 2.35
C LYS A 76 7.55 15.59 1.70
N VAL A 77 7.34 15.45 0.40
CA VAL A 77 6.24 15.95 -0.41
C VAL A 77 4.89 15.49 0.13
N GLU A 78 4.76 14.35 0.83
CA GLU A 78 3.48 13.96 1.44
C GLU A 78 2.97 15.00 2.45
N LEU A 79 3.85 15.66 3.19
CA LEU A 79 3.44 16.69 4.17
C LEU A 79 3.07 18.01 3.48
N GLU A 80 3.82 18.40 2.45
CA GLU A 80 3.55 19.62 1.67
C GLU A 80 2.33 19.47 0.77
N LEU A 81 2.12 18.30 0.16
CA LEU A 81 0.98 18.00 -0.71
C LEU A 81 -0.33 17.93 0.09
N LEU A 82 -0.29 17.44 1.34
CA LEU A 82 -1.42 17.53 2.27
C LEU A 82 -1.74 18.97 2.68
N GLN A 83 -0.74 19.86 2.72
CA GLN A 83 -0.90 21.26 3.07
C GLN A 83 -1.31 22.14 1.86
N SER A 84 -0.96 21.74 0.64
CA SER A 84 -1.19 22.51 -0.58
C SER A 84 -2.50 22.20 -1.31
N MET A 85 -3.31 21.24 -0.84
CA MET A 85 -4.59 20.93 -1.48
C MET A 85 -5.63 22.03 -1.24
N PRO A 86 -6.12 22.74 -2.28
CA PRO A 86 -7.25 23.63 -2.14
C PRO A 86 -8.51 22.82 -1.83
N ALA A 87 -9.29 23.29 -0.86
CA ALA A 87 -10.55 22.70 -0.46
C ALA A 87 -11.65 22.88 -1.52
N CYS A 88 -11.54 22.24 -2.69
CA CYS A 88 -12.63 22.00 -3.64
C CYS A 88 -12.10 21.02 -4.69
N ASP A 89 -12.60 19.80 -4.85
CA ASP A 89 -13.91 19.52 -5.42
C ASP A 89 -14.44 18.13 -5.01
N ARG A 90 -15.77 18.04 -4.91
CA ARG A 90 -16.55 17.04 -4.16
C ARG A 90 -16.60 15.62 -4.75
N THR A 91 -15.63 15.22 -5.57
CA THR A 91 -15.62 13.88 -6.21
C THR A 91 -14.31 13.10 -6.05
N GLN A 92 -13.22 13.72 -5.56
CA GLN A 92 -11.96 13.04 -5.20
C GLN A 92 -11.76 12.83 -3.70
N GLY A 93 -12.78 13.10 -2.89
CA GLY A 93 -12.69 13.09 -1.42
C GLY A 93 -12.84 11.72 -0.75
N ARG A 94 -12.67 10.58 -1.41
CA ARG A 94 -12.92 9.27 -0.76
C ARG A 94 -11.95 9.03 0.40
N THR A 95 -10.65 9.17 0.20
CA THR A 95 -9.65 8.89 1.24
C THR A 95 -9.67 9.92 2.38
N ALA A 96 -9.72 11.21 2.07
CA ALA A 96 -9.80 12.27 3.08
C ALA A 96 -11.11 12.20 3.90
N THR A 97 -12.24 11.82 3.27
CA THR A 97 -13.51 11.62 3.99
C THR A 97 -13.44 10.38 4.89
N TRP A 98 -12.79 9.29 4.47
CA TRP A 98 -12.58 8.12 5.32
C TRP A 98 -11.65 8.40 6.49
N LEU A 99 -10.57 9.16 6.28
CA LEU A 99 -9.66 9.59 7.34
C LEU A 99 -10.37 10.52 8.33
N ALA A 100 -11.10 11.52 7.86
CA ALA A 100 -11.88 12.41 8.73
C ALA A 100 -12.95 11.63 9.52
N ARG A 101 -13.58 10.63 8.89
CA ARG A 101 -14.54 9.75 9.58
C ARG A 101 -13.86 8.85 10.61
N GLY A 102 -12.68 8.30 10.30
CA GLY A 102 -11.87 7.51 11.21
C GLY A 102 -11.43 8.32 12.44
N LEU A 103 -10.97 9.55 12.23
CA LEU A 103 -10.60 10.47 13.31
C LEU A 103 -11.79 10.80 14.23
N LYS A 104 -12.98 11.07 13.67
CA LYS A 104 -14.20 11.30 14.47
C LYS A 104 -14.60 10.09 15.30
N ILE A 105 -14.46 8.88 14.75
CA ILE A 105 -14.73 7.63 15.49
C ILE A 105 -13.74 7.48 16.64
N GLN A 106 -12.46 7.72 16.38
CA GLN A 106 -11.42 7.61 17.40
C GLN A 106 -11.63 8.65 18.52
N GLU A 107 -12.02 9.87 18.18
CA GLU A 107 -12.37 10.91 19.15
C GLU A 107 -13.56 10.48 20.03
N ALA A 108 -14.62 9.94 19.44
CA ALA A 108 -15.77 9.42 20.17
C ALA A 108 -15.40 8.23 21.09
N GLN A 109 -14.53 7.33 20.63
CA GLN A 109 -14.02 6.21 21.43
C GLN A 109 -13.18 6.68 22.62
N ILE A 110 -12.35 7.70 22.42
CA ILE A 110 -11.55 8.31 23.49
C ILE A 110 -12.48 8.98 24.51
N GLY A 111 -13.48 9.74 24.06
CA GLY A 111 -14.49 10.36 24.93
C GLY A 111 -15.24 9.31 25.75
N LEU A 112 -15.76 8.26 25.12
CA LEU A 112 -16.43 7.15 25.80
C LEU A 112 -15.50 6.45 26.80
N GLY A 113 -14.23 6.24 26.44
CA GLY A 113 -13.23 5.66 27.32
C GLY A 113 -12.86 6.55 28.51
N GLN A 114 -12.97 7.87 28.39
CA GLN A 114 -12.82 8.79 29.52
C GLN A 114 -14.05 8.71 30.45
N GLU A 115 -15.26 8.69 29.90
CA GLU A 115 -16.48 8.56 30.71
C GLU A 115 -16.57 7.20 31.42
N MET A 116 -16.23 6.10 30.75
CA MET A 116 -16.14 4.78 31.37
C MET A 116 -15.10 4.74 32.51
N ARG A 117 -13.97 5.45 32.37
CA ARG A 117 -12.98 5.60 33.44
C ARG A 117 -13.52 6.37 34.64
N LYS A 118 -14.41 7.36 34.43
CA LYS A 118 -15.09 8.09 35.52
C LYS A 118 -16.14 7.24 36.24
N ILE A 119 -16.86 6.37 35.52
CA ILE A 119 -17.92 5.51 36.07
C ILE A 119 -17.34 4.30 36.83
N GLY A 120 -16.12 3.87 36.53
CA GLY A 120 -15.41 2.82 37.25
C GLY A 120 -15.75 1.39 36.82
N TRP A 121 -15.21 0.39 37.51
CA TRP A 121 -15.16 -1.02 37.03
C TRP A 121 -16.51 -1.77 37.06
N ARG A 122 -17.58 -1.19 37.61
CA ARG A 122 -18.93 -1.78 37.64
C ARG A 122 -20.04 -0.73 37.44
N PRO A 123 -20.26 -0.26 36.20
CA PRO A 123 -21.39 0.61 35.88
C PRO A 123 -22.71 -0.13 36.12
N THR A 124 -23.67 0.51 36.78
CA THR A 124 -25.06 0.01 36.83
C THR A 124 -25.74 0.21 35.47
N ASP A 125 -26.76 -0.59 35.14
CA ASP A 125 -27.40 -0.53 33.81
C ASP A 125 -28.00 0.86 33.49
N ILE A 126 -28.43 1.60 34.51
CA ILE A 126 -28.88 3.00 34.38
C ILE A 126 -27.74 3.94 33.96
N GLN A 127 -26.52 3.72 34.46
CA GLN A 127 -25.34 4.52 34.10
C GLN A 127 -24.82 4.19 32.69
N ARG A 128 -25.09 2.98 32.19
CA ARG A 128 -24.77 2.58 30.80
C ARG A 128 -25.72 3.20 29.78
N LEU A 129 -26.98 3.42 30.16
CA LEU A 129 -27.99 4.04 29.31
C LEU A 129 -27.88 5.57 29.22
N ALA A 130 -27.06 6.19 30.08
CA ALA A 130 -26.80 7.63 30.12
C ALA A 130 -25.52 8.06 29.36
N LEU A 131 -24.81 7.10 28.74
CA LEU A 131 -23.64 7.28 27.86
C LEU A 131 -24.07 7.34 26.40
#